data_AF-A0A7L3GJ57-F1
#
_entry.id   AF-A0A7L3GJ57-F1
#
_cell.length_a   1.000
_cell.length_b   1.000
_cell.length_c   1.000
_cell.angle_alpha   90.00
_cell.angle_beta   90.00
_cell.angle_gamma   90.00
#
_symmetry.space_group_name_H-M   'P 1'
#
loop_
_entity.id
_entity.type
_entity.pdbx_description
1 polymer ?
#
loop_
_entity_poly.entity_id
_entity_poly.type
_entity_poly.pdbx_seq_one_letter_code
_entity_poly.pdbx_strand_id
1 'polypeptide(L)'
;VGLADPLALTQAVAAYQGCHFIGMPECEVILAQCVVYFARAPKSIEVYRAYGNVKECLRRHTGPLPPVPMHLRNAPTRLMKNLGYGKGYKYNPMYKEPVEQDYLPEELKGTDFFKERRT
;
A
#
# COMPACT_ATOMS: atom_id res chain seq x y z
N VAL A 1 14.51 -0.04 -3.95
CA VAL A 1 13.96 -0.38 -5.28
C VAL A 1 12.49 -0.03 -5.27
N GLY A 2 11.63 -0.83 -4.64
CA GLY A 2 10.25 -0.41 -4.34
C GLY A 2 9.49 0.00 -5.61
N LEU A 3 8.68 1.05 -5.53
CA LEU A 3 7.89 1.53 -6.68
C LEU A 3 8.71 2.11 -7.83
N ALA A 4 10.02 2.36 -7.65
CA ALA A 4 10.85 2.77 -8.77
C ALA A 4 11.05 1.63 -9.79
N ASP A 5 10.90 0.38 -9.36
CA ASP A 5 10.87 -0.79 -10.23
C ASP A 5 10.02 -1.89 -9.58
N PRO A 6 8.71 -1.94 -9.87
CA PRO A 6 7.80 -2.92 -9.28
C PRO A 6 8.11 -4.38 -9.65
N LEU A 7 8.82 -4.63 -10.76
CA LEU A 7 9.16 -5.99 -11.20
C LEU A 7 10.27 -6.62 -10.36
N ALA A 8 11.01 -5.82 -9.58
CA ALA A 8 12.07 -6.31 -8.70
C ALA A 8 11.57 -7.36 -7.70
N LEU A 9 10.35 -7.20 -7.16
CA LEU A 9 9.77 -8.19 -6.25
C LEU A 9 9.58 -9.54 -6.98
N THR A 10 9.05 -9.51 -8.19
CA THR A 10 8.87 -10.70 -9.02
C THR A 10 10.20 -11.37 -9.34
N GLN A 11 11.25 -10.59 -9.68
CA GLN A 11 12.59 -11.12 -9.92
C GLN A 11 13.15 -11.84 -8.68
N ALA A 12 12.99 -11.26 -7.48
CA ALA A 12 13.43 -11.90 -6.24
C ALA A 12 12.65 -13.19 -5.93
N VAL A 13 11.33 -13.21 -6.16
CA VAL A 13 10.50 -14.41 -5.96
C VAL A 13 10.90 -15.52 -6.94
N ALA A 14 11.10 -15.18 -8.21
CA ALA A 14 11.56 -16.13 -9.22
C ALA A 14 12.95 -16.68 -8.89
N ALA A 15 13.86 -15.82 -8.41
CA ALA A 15 15.18 -16.24 -7.95
C ALA A 15 15.08 -17.22 -6.78
N TYR A 16 14.25 -16.92 -5.77
CA TYR A 16 13.99 -17.83 -4.65
C TYR A 16 13.46 -19.19 -5.11
N GLN A 17 12.45 -19.21 -5.98
CA GLN A 17 11.87 -20.45 -6.50
C GLN A 17 12.89 -21.26 -7.31
N GLY A 18 13.64 -20.61 -8.20
CA GLY A 18 14.70 -21.24 -8.97
C GLY A 18 15.76 -21.87 -8.06
N CYS A 19 16.19 -21.16 -7.02
CA CYS A 19 17.15 -21.68 -6.04
C CYS A 19 16.59 -22.87 -5.26
N HIS A 20 15.31 -22.81 -4.87
CA HIS A 20 14.65 -23.87 -4.13
C HIS A 20 14.54 -25.18 -4.94
N PHE A 21 14.23 -25.08 -6.24
CA PHE A 21 14.07 -26.26 -7.09
C PHE A 21 15.40 -26.84 -7.59
N ILE A 22 16.39 -25.98 -7.86
CA ILE A 22 17.66 -26.42 -8.45
C ILE A 22 18.67 -26.82 -7.37
N GLY A 23 18.76 -26.08 -6.27
CA GLY A 23 19.76 -26.30 -5.24
C GLY A 23 21.17 -25.81 -5.63
N MET A 24 22.12 -26.00 -4.72
CA MET A 24 23.53 -25.66 -4.94
C MET A 24 24.27 -26.82 -5.64
N PRO A 25 25.28 -26.52 -6.48
CA PRO A 25 25.85 -25.19 -6.77
C PRO A 25 25.15 -24.41 -7.89
N GLU A 26 24.30 -25.03 -8.71
CA GLU A 26 23.76 -24.42 -9.93
C GLU A 26 22.92 -23.16 -9.66
N CYS A 27 22.37 -22.99 -8.46
CA CYS A 27 21.64 -21.78 -8.11
C CYS A 27 22.51 -20.53 -7.88
N GLU A 28 23.84 -20.63 -7.82
CA GLU A 28 24.74 -19.49 -7.67
C GLU A 28 24.52 -18.43 -8.76
N VAL A 29 24.31 -18.86 -10.02
CA VAL A 29 24.08 -17.96 -11.15
C VAL A 29 22.74 -17.22 -11.02
N ILE A 30 21.71 -17.88 -10.48
CA ILE A 30 20.38 -17.29 -10.26
C ILE A 30 20.45 -16.20 -9.19
N LEU A 31 21.15 -16.48 -8.08
CA LEU A 31 21.38 -15.50 -7.03
C LEU A 31 22.21 -14.32 -7.54
N ALA A 32 23.28 -14.59 -8.30
CA ALA A 32 24.13 -13.55 -8.88
C ALA A 32 23.34 -12.62 -9.82
N GLN A 33 22.50 -13.18 -10.70
CA GLN A 33 21.63 -12.40 -11.58
C GLN A 33 20.69 -11.49 -10.78
N CYS A 34 20.02 -12.04 -9.75
CA CYS A 34 19.10 -11.29 -8.91
C CYS A 34 19.80 -10.13 -8.19
N VAL A 35 20.97 -10.37 -7.58
CA VAL A 35 21.73 -9.33 -6.88
C VAL A 35 22.17 -8.22 -7.82
N VAL A 36 22.69 -8.57 -9.01
CA VAL A 36 23.11 -7.58 -10.02
C VAL A 36 21.91 -6.75 -10.52
N TYR A 37 20.76 -7.38 -10.72
CA TYR A 37 19.51 -6.69 -11.07
C TYR A 37 19.18 -5.62 -10.02
N PHE A 38 19.13 -6.01 -8.73
CA PHE A 38 18.80 -5.08 -7.65
C PHE A 38 19.86 -3.98 -7.47
N ALA A 39 21.14 -4.30 -7.66
CA ALA A 39 22.24 -3.35 -7.61
C ALA A 39 22.08 -2.25 -8.66
N ARG A 40 21.65 -2.60 -9.88
CA ARG A 40 21.48 -1.68 -11.02
C ARG A 40 20.09 -1.04 -11.11
N ALA A 41 19.07 -1.61 -10.45
CA ALA A 41 17.71 -1.09 -10.48
C ALA A 41 17.60 0.33 -9.88
N PRO A 42 16.65 1.17 -10.33
CA PRO A 42 16.41 2.47 -9.73
C PRO A 42 16.00 2.33 -8.25
N LYS A 43 16.45 3.26 -7.42
CA LYS A 43 16.31 3.18 -5.96
C LYS A 43 15.21 4.12 -5.47
N SER A 44 14.11 3.55 -4.99
CA SER A 44 13.13 4.25 -4.16
C SER A 44 13.01 3.59 -2.78
N ILE A 45 12.81 4.45 -1.77
CA ILE A 45 12.43 4.13 -0.39
C ILE A 45 11.09 4.77 -0.01
N GLU A 46 10.35 5.25 -1.00
CA GLU A 46 9.10 6.00 -0.85
C GLU A 46 8.04 5.21 -0.07
N VAL A 47 7.70 4.00 -0.53
CA VAL A 47 6.73 3.13 0.18
C VAL A 47 7.21 2.77 1.58
N TYR A 48 8.51 2.53 1.76
CA TYR A 48 9.08 2.23 3.07
C TYR A 48 8.90 3.39 4.05
N ARG A 49 9.14 4.62 3.60
CA ARG A 49 8.94 5.84 4.39
C ARG A 49 7.46 6.08 4.65
N ALA A 50 6.61 6.04 3.63
CA ALA A 50 5.17 6.26 3.76
C ALA A 50 4.53 5.28 4.75
N TYR A 51 4.87 4.00 4.66
CA TYR A 51 4.40 3.01 5.62
C TYR A 51 4.94 3.25 7.04
N GLY A 52 6.18 3.74 7.14
CA GLY A 52 6.75 4.20 8.41
C GLY A 52 5.95 5.35 9.03
N ASN A 53 5.55 6.33 8.22
CA ASN A 53 4.77 7.49 8.64
C ASN A 53 3.37 7.08 9.10
N VAL A 54 2.69 6.18 8.38
CA VAL A 54 1.41 5.60 8.80
C VAL A 54 1.52 4.95 10.18
N LYS A 55 2.54 4.10 10.41
CA LYS A 55 2.75 3.45 11.71
C LYS A 55 2.99 4.46 12.83
N GLU A 56 3.70 5.54 12.54
CA GLU A 56 3.99 6.57 13.54
C GLU A 56 2.75 7.41 13.87
N CYS A 57 1.98 7.82 12.85
CA CYS A 57 0.69 8.48 13.04
C CYS A 57 -0.21 7.67 13.97
N LEU A 58 -0.31 6.36 13.74
CA LEU A 58 -1.09 5.47 14.60
C LEU A 58 -0.54 5.36 16.02
N ARG A 59 0.78 5.32 16.21
CA ARG A 59 1.42 5.23 17.53
C ARG A 59 1.28 6.50 18.35
N ARG A 60 1.32 7.67 17.68
CA ARG A 60 1.18 8.97 18.32
C ARG A 60 -0.27 9.36 18.57
N HIS A 61 -1.21 8.67 17.95
CA HIS A 61 -2.63 8.94 18.13
C HIS A 61 -3.03 8.73 19.60
N THR A 62 -3.65 9.74 20.19
CA THR A 62 -4.15 9.70 21.56
C THR A 62 -5.68 9.60 21.53
N GLY A 63 -6.23 8.72 22.38
CA GLY A 63 -7.67 8.46 22.40
C GLY A 63 -8.13 7.41 21.38
N PRO A 64 -9.45 7.27 21.16
CA PRO A 64 -9.99 6.29 20.21
C PRO A 64 -9.57 6.62 18.78
N LEU A 65 -9.28 5.59 17.99
CA LEU A 65 -8.96 5.76 16.57
C LEU A 65 -10.16 6.36 15.82
N PRO A 66 -9.91 7.26 14.84
CA PRO A 66 -10.95 7.80 14.00
C PRO A 66 -11.76 6.68 13.32
N PRO A 67 -13.09 6.80 13.27
CA PRO A 67 -13.90 5.78 12.65
C PRO A 67 -13.78 5.82 11.13
N VAL A 68 -14.10 4.70 10.47
CA VAL A 68 -14.21 4.66 9.00
C VAL A 68 -15.30 5.64 8.54
N PRO A 69 -15.05 6.47 7.51
CA PRO A 69 -16.06 7.38 6.95
C PRO A 69 -17.35 6.67 6.58
N MET A 70 -18.51 7.30 6.85
CA MET A 70 -19.82 6.66 6.70
C MET A 70 -20.08 6.13 5.28
N HIS A 71 -19.66 6.87 4.26
CA HIS A 71 -19.79 6.47 2.85
C HIS A 71 -18.88 5.31 2.46
N LEU A 72 -17.86 4.96 3.25
CA LEU A 72 -17.00 3.80 3.02
C LEU A 72 -17.42 2.56 3.82
N ARG A 73 -18.35 2.69 4.77
CA ARG A 73 -18.80 1.55 5.58
C ARG A 73 -19.64 0.58 4.76
N ASN A 74 -19.43 -0.70 4.99
CA ASN A 74 -20.27 -1.74 4.41
C ASN A 74 -21.72 -1.63 4.95
N ALA A 75 -22.71 -1.81 4.08
CA ALA A 75 -24.12 -1.66 4.40
C ALA A 75 -24.98 -2.84 3.88
N PRO A 76 -24.71 -4.08 4.30
CA PRO A 76 -25.41 -5.26 3.78
C PRO A 76 -26.85 -5.37 4.29
N THR A 77 -27.13 -4.90 5.51
CA THR A 77 -28.46 -5.01 6.12
C THR A 77 -29.32 -3.76 5.86
N ARG A 78 -30.65 -3.93 5.89
CA ARG A 78 -31.60 -2.81 5.79
C ARG A 78 -31.42 -1.80 6.92
N LEU A 79 -31.14 -2.27 8.14
CA LEU A 79 -30.87 -1.40 9.28
C LEU A 79 -29.64 -0.52 9.03
N MET A 80 -28.54 -1.09 8.55
CA MET A 80 -27.31 -0.33 8.26
C MET A 80 -27.53 0.74 7.19
N LYS A 81 -28.26 0.42 6.11
CA LYS A 81 -28.63 1.40 5.08
C LYS A 81 -29.48 2.53 5.66
N ASN A 82 -30.44 2.21 6.52
CA ASN A 82 -31.29 3.20 7.20
C ASN A 82 -30.47 4.11 8.13
N LEU A 83 -29.42 3.57 8.76
CA LEU A 83 -28.45 4.32 9.55
C LEU A 83 -27.45 5.13 8.69
N GLY A 84 -27.59 5.11 7.36
CA GLY A 84 -26.78 5.89 6.43
C GLY A 84 -25.43 5.27 6.05
N TYR A 85 -25.20 3.99 6.36
CA TYR A 85 -23.94 3.31 6.02
C TYR A 85 -23.84 3.18 4.50
N GLY A 86 -22.68 3.51 3.93
CA GLY A 86 -22.44 3.50 2.48
C GLY A 86 -23.18 4.61 1.72
N LYS A 87 -23.96 5.45 2.40
CA LYS A 87 -24.69 6.55 1.76
C LYS A 87 -23.69 7.58 1.23
N GLY A 88 -23.81 7.92 -0.05
CA GLY A 88 -22.91 8.87 -0.71
C GLY A 88 -21.62 8.24 -1.26
N TYR A 89 -21.44 6.92 -1.15
CA TYR A 89 -20.32 6.24 -1.79
C TYR A 89 -20.33 6.46 -3.31
N LYS A 90 -19.22 6.95 -3.84
CA LYS A 90 -18.99 7.08 -5.27
C LYS A 90 -18.22 5.86 -5.75
N TYR A 91 -18.90 5.00 -6.52
CA TYR A 91 -18.30 3.80 -7.11
C TYR A 91 -17.56 4.16 -8.41
N ASN A 92 -16.22 4.23 -8.35
CA ASN A 92 -15.36 4.73 -9.43
C ASN A 92 -15.71 4.20 -10.85
N PRO A 93 -16.01 2.91 -11.07
CA PRO A 93 -16.36 2.41 -12.40
C PRO A 93 -17.61 3.01 -13.05
N MET A 94 -18.48 3.68 -12.27
CA MET A 94 -19.68 4.36 -12.78
C MET A 94 -19.42 5.81 -13.20
N TYR A 95 -18.19 6.31 -13.03
CA TYR A 95 -17.80 7.67 -13.36
C TYR A 95 -16.81 7.64 -14.52
N LYS A 96 -16.97 8.57 -15.48
CA LYS A 96 -16.05 8.72 -16.62
C LYS A 96 -14.75 9.40 -16.22
N GLU A 97 -14.85 10.34 -15.28
CA GLU A 97 -13.73 11.11 -14.75
C GLU A 97 -13.31 10.59 -13.38
N PRO A 98 -12.08 10.89 -12.93
CA PRO A 98 -11.64 10.59 -11.58
C PRO A 98 -12.64 11.11 -10.53
N VAL A 99 -12.95 10.24 -9.59
CA VAL A 99 -13.90 10.54 -8.53
C VAL A 99 -13.18 11.25 -7.40
N GLU A 100 -13.59 12.48 -7.11
CA GLU A 100 -13.21 13.16 -5.87
C GLU A 100 -14.06 12.62 -4.71
N GLN A 101 -13.41 11.94 -3.77
CA GLN A 101 -14.02 11.42 -2.56
C GLN A 101 -12.94 11.33 -1.46
N ASP A 102 -13.30 11.68 -0.23
CA ASP A 102 -12.41 11.50 0.91
C ASP A 102 -12.32 10.01 1.29
N TYR A 103 -11.11 9.50 1.47
CA TYR A 103 -10.87 8.10 1.86
C TYR A 103 -10.29 7.94 3.26
N LEU A 104 -9.60 8.96 3.74
CA LEU A 104 -9.15 9.04 5.13
C LEU A 104 -10.29 9.55 6.01
N PRO A 105 -10.29 9.22 7.32
CA PRO A 105 -11.12 9.88 8.31
C PRO A 105 -10.93 11.39 8.28
N GLU A 106 -11.93 12.14 8.77
CA GLU A 106 -11.91 13.61 8.75
C GLU A 106 -10.70 14.18 9.52
N GLU A 107 -10.32 13.51 10.61
CA GLU A 107 -9.18 13.83 11.46
C GLU A 107 -7.83 13.67 10.76
N LEU A 108 -7.78 12.90 9.66
CA LEU A 108 -6.58 12.67 8.84
C LEU A 108 -6.74 13.28 7.43
N LYS A 109 -7.71 14.16 7.24
CA LYS A 109 -7.96 14.79 5.95
C LYS A 109 -6.80 15.70 5.56
N GLY A 110 -6.34 15.55 4.31
CA GLY A 110 -5.19 16.28 3.78
C GLY A 110 -3.83 15.69 4.18
N THR A 111 -3.80 14.63 4.98
CA THR A 111 -2.57 13.92 5.31
C THR A 111 -2.02 13.20 4.07
N ASP A 112 -0.76 13.48 3.73
CA ASP A 112 -0.02 12.83 2.66
C ASP A 112 1.20 12.10 3.23
N PHE A 113 1.02 10.82 3.53
CA PHE A 113 2.07 9.98 4.11
C PHE A 113 3.30 9.82 3.20
N PHE A 114 3.20 10.12 1.90
CA PHE A 114 4.33 10.08 0.98
C PHE A 114 5.22 11.32 1.06
N LYS A 115 4.67 12.45 1.53
CA LYS A 115 5.39 13.73 1.67
C LYS A 115 5.88 14.01 3.09
N GLU A 116 5.32 13.36 4.10
CA GLU A 116 5.76 13.53 5.48
C GLU A 116 7.25 13.12 5.63
N ARG A 117 8.11 14.12 5.90
CA ARG A 117 9.51 13.87 6.24
C ARG A 117 9.62 13.49 7.70
N ARG A 118 10.36 12.42 7.98
CA ARG A 118 10.91 12.18 9.31
C ARG A 118 11.86 13.32 9.65
N THR A 119 11.52 14.15 10.63
CA THR A 119 12.49 14.93 11.42
C THR A 119 13.24 13.98 12.34
#